data_AF-A0A959N4A0-F1
#
_entry.id   AF-A0A959N4A0-F1
#
_cell.length_a   1.000
_cell.length_b   1.000
_cell.length_c   1.000
_cell.angle_alpha   90.00
_cell.angle_beta   90.00
_cell.angle_gamma   90.00
#
_symmetry.space_group_name_H-M   'P 1'
#
loop_
_entity.id
_entity.type
_entity.pdbx_description
1 polymer ?
#
loop_
_entity_poly.entity_id
_entity_poly.type
_entity_poly.pdbx_seq_one_letter_code
_entity_poly.pdbx_strand_id
1 'polypeptide(L)'
;MKIIFITLIMLVSVKIFAQDRVKNLDGEVFIGTLTENTPPDVDRRPIVMYDTIKFINGKIFSDALYDYQKEEINYTAFIDDRRMIAFEVVVFQGSAPGTRDGQEVNYIFSGSIIGGDNMTGLMTIAYSDGRETTFYINAKRI
;
A
#
# COMPACT_ATOMS: atom_id res chain seq x y z
N MET A 1 -45.63 14.61 -48.69
CA MET A 1 -45.11 15.58 -47.68
C MET A 1 -44.35 14.76 -46.65
N LYS A 2 -43.04 14.52 -46.76
CA LYS A 2 -41.89 15.33 -46.32
C LYS A 2 -42.12 16.11 -45.01
N ILE A 3 -41.13 16.00 -44.10
CA ILE A 3 -40.86 16.76 -42.86
C ILE A 3 -41.40 16.02 -41.61
N ILE A 4 -40.64 15.66 -40.56
CA ILE A 4 -39.27 15.98 -40.12
C ILE A 4 -38.74 14.85 -39.21
N PHE A 5 -37.44 14.58 -39.32
CA PHE A 5 -36.61 13.80 -38.41
C PHE A 5 -36.36 14.62 -37.14
N ILE A 6 -36.68 14.12 -35.94
CA ILE A 6 -36.10 14.65 -34.70
C ILE A 6 -35.46 13.48 -33.96
N THR A 7 -34.17 13.33 -34.21
CA THR A 7 -33.24 12.58 -33.38
C THR A 7 -33.10 13.32 -32.05
N LEU A 8 -33.64 12.78 -30.96
CA LEU A 8 -33.34 13.26 -29.62
C LEU A 8 -32.17 12.44 -29.06
N ILE A 9 -30.95 12.86 -29.40
CA ILE A 9 -29.76 12.48 -28.65
C ILE A 9 -29.82 13.31 -27.36
N MET A 10 -30.19 12.68 -26.25
CA MET A 10 -30.00 13.28 -24.94
C MET A 10 -28.97 12.51 -24.13
N LEU A 11 -27.86 13.23 -23.94
CA LEU A 11 -26.97 13.23 -22.78
C LEU A 11 -25.95 12.10 -22.68
N VAL A 12 -24.86 12.39 -23.37
CA VAL A 12 -23.49 11.99 -23.05
C VAL A 12 -23.22 12.10 -21.54
N SER A 13 -22.98 10.94 -20.94
CA SER A 13 -21.91 10.65 -19.97
C SER A 13 -21.31 11.84 -19.19
N VAL A 14 -21.55 11.85 -17.88
CA VAL A 14 -20.47 12.10 -16.92
C VAL A 14 -20.61 11.11 -15.76
N LYS A 15 -20.28 9.84 -16.01
CA LYS A 15 -19.74 9.03 -14.90
C LYS A 15 -18.32 9.52 -14.71
N ILE A 16 -18.09 10.33 -13.68
CA ILE A 16 -16.74 10.63 -13.19
C ILE A 16 -16.21 9.31 -12.64
N PHE A 17 -15.71 8.46 -13.51
CA PHE A 17 -14.85 7.36 -13.12
C PHE A 17 -13.53 8.03 -12.76
N ALA A 18 -13.24 8.16 -11.47
CA ALA A 18 -11.86 8.22 -11.03
C ALA A 18 -11.23 6.92 -11.55
N GLN A 19 -10.56 7.01 -12.69
CA GLN A 19 -9.87 5.87 -13.27
C GLN A 19 -8.58 5.78 -12.48
N ASP A 20 -8.52 4.85 -11.52
CA ASP A 20 -7.30 4.53 -10.80
C ASP A 20 -6.20 4.27 -11.84
N ARG A 21 -5.25 5.20 -11.95
CA ARG A 21 -4.14 5.09 -12.89
C ARG A 21 -3.09 4.19 -12.25
N VAL A 22 -2.91 2.99 -12.80
CA VAL A 22 -1.88 2.06 -12.34
C VAL A 22 -0.51 2.75 -12.40
N LYS A 23 0.24 2.68 -11.30
CA LYS A 23 1.58 3.25 -11.17
C LYS A 23 2.60 2.12 -11.04
N ASN A 24 3.74 2.27 -11.72
CA ASN A 24 4.92 1.45 -11.44
C ASN A 24 5.80 2.18 -10.42
N LEU A 25 6.15 1.50 -9.32
CA LEU A 25 7.05 1.98 -8.28
C LEU A 25 8.47 1.39 -8.40
N ASP A 26 8.75 0.59 -9.43
CA ASP A 26 10.04 -0.07 -9.59
C ASP A 26 11.22 0.92 -9.57
N GLY A 27 12.24 0.58 -8.79
CA GLY A 27 13.42 1.40 -8.53
C GLY A 27 13.26 2.37 -7.35
N GLU A 28 12.05 2.53 -6.79
CA GLU A 28 11.86 3.38 -5.62
C GLU A 28 12.35 2.71 -4.34
N VAL A 29 13.04 3.49 -3.51
CA VAL A 29 13.59 3.04 -2.23
C VAL A 29 13.25 4.04 -1.16
N PHE A 30 12.74 3.55 -0.03
CA PHE A 30 12.36 4.33 1.13
C PHE A 30 13.08 3.79 2.36
N ILE A 31 13.65 4.68 3.17
CA ILE A 31 14.26 4.34 4.46
C ILE A 31 13.45 5.00 5.57
N GLY A 32 13.15 4.23 6.61
CA GLY A 32 12.32 4.73 7.71
C GLY A 32 12.19 3.79 8.88
N THR A 33 11.05 3.91 9.55
CA THR A 33 10.72 3.14 10.74
C THR A 33 9.42 2.37 10.57
N LEU A 34 9.41 1.15 11.11
CA LEU A 34 8.21 0.36 11.39
C LEU A 34 7.98 0.38 12.89
N THR A 35 6.89 1.00 13.34
CA THR A 35 6.54 1.09 14.77
C THR A 35 5.35 0.22 15.07
N GLU A 36 5.50 -0.74 15.97
CA GLU A 36 4.43 -1.65 16.37
C GLU A 36 3.24 -0.89 16.95
N ASN A 37 2.04 -1.28 16.54
CA ASN A 37 0.81 -0.85 17.16
C ASN A 37 0.54 -1.70 18.41
N THR A 38 1.18 -1.35 19.53
CA THR A 38 0.99 -2.07 20.81
C THR A 38 -0.29 -1.58 21.50
N PRO A 39 -1.23 -2.47 21.84
CA PRO A 39 -2.42 -2.13 22.60
C PRO A 39 -2.07 -1.53 23.98
N PRO A 40 -2.90 -0.61 24.52
CA PRO A 40 -2.60 0.09 25.77
C PRO A 40 -2.60 -0.82 27.01
N ASP A 41 -3.17 -2.01 26.91
CA ASP A 41 -3.25 -3.04 27.96
C ASP A 41 -2.02 -3.96 28.04
N VAL A 42 -1.08 -3.83 27.10
CA VAL A 42 0.19 -4.58 27.15
C VAL A 42 1.23 -3.75 27.91
N ASP A 43 1.73 -4.27 29.03
CA ASP A 43 2.77 -3.63 29.84
C ASP A 43 4.17 -3.78 29.21
N ARG A 44 4.34 -3.22 28.02
CA ARG A 44 5.64 -3.05 27.35
C ARG A 44 5.61 -1.88 26.37
N ARG A 45 6.80 -1.41 26.00
CA ARG A 45 6.92 -0.39 24.96
C ARG A 45 6.70 -0.98 23.56
N PRO A 46 6.20 -0.19 22.60
CA PRO A 46 6.18 -0.57 21.19
C PRO A 46 7.56 -0.91 20.66
N ILE A 47 7.62 -1.95 19.83
CA ILE A 47 8.83 -2.29 19.08
C ILE A 47 8.99 -1.27 17.95
N VAL A 48 10.20 -0.74 17.80
CA VAL A 48 10.57 0.14 16.68
C VAL A 48 11.70 -0.52 15.91
N MET A 49 11.48 -0.73 14.61
CA MET A 49 12.46 -1.30 13.68
C MET A 49 12.82 -0.23 12.64
N TYR A 50 14.09 -0.14 12.29
CA TYR A 50 14.53 0.62 11.12
C TYR A 50 14.47 -0.31 9.91
N ASP A 51 13.90 0.18 8.81
CA ASP A 51 13.65 -0.67 7.64
C ASP A 51 13.95 0.07 6.33
N THR A 52 14.39 -0.71 5.34
CA THR A 52 14.61 -0.26 3.97
C THR A 52 13.59 -0.93 3.06
N ILE A 53 12.61 -0.17 2.58
CA ILE A 53 11.55 -0.68 1.71
C ILE A 53 11.89 -0.37 0.26
N LYS A 54 12.06 -1.40 -0.56
CA LYS A 54 12.45 -1.29 -1.99
C LYS A 54 11.37 -1.87 -2.88
N PHE A 55 11.08 -1.19 -3.96
CA PHE A 55 10.18 -1.66 -5.01
C PHE A 55 11.00 -2.13 -6.21
N ILE A 56 10.98 -3.42 -6.53
CA ILE A 56 11.79 -4.01 -7.61
C ILE A 56 10.95 -5.05 -8.36
N ASN A 57 10.78 -4.87 -9.67
CA ASN A 57 10.07 -5.78 -10.57
C ASN A 57 8.66 -6.17 -10.09
N GLY A 58 7.85 -5.19 -9.65
CA GLY A 58 6.50 -5.43 -9.15
C GLY A 58 6.44 -6.04 -7.75
N LYS A 59 7.56 -6.05 -7.01
CA LYS A 59 7.65 -6.60 -5.66
C LYS A 59 8.21 -5.62 -4.65
N ILE A 60 7.75 -5.74 -3.41
CA ILE A 60 8.26 -5.05 -2.24
C ILE A 60 9.29 -5.96 -1.58
N PHE A 61 10.46 -5.42 -1.30
CA PHE A 61 11.50 -6.00 -0.45
C PHE A 61 11.63 -5.11 0.79
N SER A 62 11.77 -5.72 1.96
CA SER A 62 11.90 -5.02 3.24
C SER A 62 12.78 -5.88 4.14
N ASP A 63 13.66 -5.25 4.92
CA ASP A 63 14.54 -5.96 5.86
C ASP A 63 13.69 -6.62 6.96
N ALA A 64 12.58 -5.98 7.34
CA ALA A 64 11.62 -6.57 8.27
C ALA A 64 10.94 -7.83 7.73
N LEU A 65 10.81 -8.01 6.41
CA LEU A 65 10.30 -9.27 5.86
C LEU A 65 11.30 -10.42 6.06
N TYR A 66 12.60 -10.12 5.98
CA TYR A 66 13.67 -11.11 6.13
C TYR A 66 13.70 -11.69 7.54
N ASP A 67 13.51 -10.86 8.57
CA ASP A 67 13.41 -11.29 9.97
C ASP A 67 12.27 -12.29 10.22
N TYR A 68 11.27 -12.32 9.32
CA TYR A 68 10.13 -13.23 9.39
C TYR A 68 10.03 -14.16 8.18
N GLN A 69 11.18 -14.58 7.64
CA GLN A 69 11.32 -15.63 6.61
C GLN A 69 10.55 -15.36 5.31
N LYS A 70 10.36 -14.10 4.95
CA LYS A 70 9.80 -13.69 3.67
C LYS A 70 10.77 -12.76 2.94
N GLU A 71 11.07 -13.05 1.69
CA GLU A 71 12.03 -12.23 0.93
C GLU A 71 11.35 -11.10 0.15
N GLU A 72 10.11 -11.32 -0.32
CA GLU A 72 9.44 -10.42 -1.26
C GLU A 72 7.90 -10.53 -1.21
N ILE A 73 7.22 -9.44 -1.57
CA ILE A 73 5.77 -9.34 -1.65
C ILE A 73 5.36 -8.72 -2.99
N ASN A 74 4.51 -9.38 -3.78
CA ASN A 74 3.94 -8.73 -4.97
C ASN A 74 3.07 -7.54 -4.56
N TYR A 75 3.23 -6.40 -5.23
CA TYR A 75 2.42 -5.21 -4.98
C TYR A 75 1.59 -4.80 -6.18
N THR A 76 0.54 -4.05 -5.87
CA THR A 76 -0.23 -3.25 -6.80
C THR A 76 -0.14 -1.80 -6.34
N ALA A 77 -0.10 -0.86 -7.28
CA ALA A 77 -0.07 0.55 -6.97
C ALA A 77 -0.92 1.35 -7.97
N PHE A 78 -1.59 2.38 -7.45
CA PHE A 78 -2.44 3.26 -8.24
C PHE A 78 -2.40 4.70 -7.72
N ILE A 79 -2.62 5.67 -8.60
CA ILE A 79 -2.72 7.08 -8.24
C ILE A 79 -4.14 7.36 -7.74
N ASP A 80 -4.28 7.80 -6.50
CA ASP A 80 -5.57 8.24 -5.93
C ASP A 80 -5.85 9.70 -6.32
N ASP A 81 -6.46 9.86 -7.50
CA ASP A 81 -6.81 11.16 -8.07
C ASP A 81 -7.83 11.94 -7.21
N ARG A 82 -8.55 11.30 -6.27
CA ARG A 82 -9.48 12.00 -5.36
C ARG A 82 -8.77 12.73 -4.23
N ARG A 83 -7.59 12.27 -3.84
CA ARG A 83 -6.74 12.90 -2.81
C ARG A 83 -5.79 13.93 -3.40
N MET A 84 -5.82 14.13 -4.73
CA MET A 84 -5.03 15.14 -5.41
C MET A 84 -5.54 16.56 -5.15
N ILE A 85 -5.03 17.17 -4.09
CA ILE A 85 -4.95 18.62 -3.98
C ILE A 85 -3.47 18.94 -3.82
N ALA A 86 -2.86 19.47 -4.90
CA ALA A 86 -1.47 19.89 -5.07
C ALA A 86 -0.34 18.84 -5.25
N PHE A 87 -0.48 17.56 -4.84
CA PHE A 87 0.59 16.55 -4.99
C PHE A 87 0.07 15.17 -5.44
N GLU A 88 0.90 14.39 -6.16
CA GLU A 88 0.59 13.00 -6.54
C GLU A 88 0.56 12.12 -5.28
N VAL A 89 -0.53 11.37 -5.09
CA VAL A 89 -0.66 10.38 -4.02
C VAL A 89 -0.77 9.01 -4.67
N VAL A 90 0.25 8.17 -4.47
CA VAL A 90 0.24 6.78 -4.94
C VAL A 90 -0.11 5.87 -3.78
N VAL A 91 -1.20 5.12 -3.90
CA VAL A 91 -1.59 4.08 -2.95
C VAL A 91 -0.98 2.76 -3.42
N PHE A 92 -0.40 2.00 -2.50
CA PHE A 92 0.10 0.66 -2.80
C PHE A 92 -0.46 -0.36 -1.80
N GLN A 93 -0.57 -1.60 -2.26
CA GLN A 93 -0.90 -2.75 -1.43
C GLN A 93 -0.19 -3.99 -1.98
N GLY A 94 0.36 -4.80 -1.08
CA GLY A 94 0.91 -6.11 -1.39
C GLY A 94 0.62 -7.10 -0.29
N SER A 95 0.51 -8.37 -0.64
CA SER A 95 0.35 -9.44 0.35
C SER A 95 1.05 -10.72 -0.05
N ALA A 96 1.54 -11.48 0.91
CA ALA A 96 2.10 -12.81 0.65
C ALA A 96 2.02 -13.73 1.88
N PRO A 97 1.79 -15.04 1.67
CA PRO A 97 1.95 -16.02 2.73
C PRO A 97 3.44 -16.22 3.09
N GLY A 98 3.70 -16.56 4.35
CA GLY A 98 5.01 -16.97 4.86
C GLY A 98 4.90 -17.60 6.24
N THR A 99 6.00 -17.63 6.98
CA THR A 99 6.08 -18.28 8.30
C THR A 99 6.73 -17.37 9.34
N ARG A 100 6.18 -17.35 10.55
CA ARG A 100 6.78 -16.67 11.72
C ARG A 100 6.79 -17.63 12.90
N ASP A 101 7.96 -17.84 13.49
CA ASP A 101 8.15 -18.76 14.62
C ASP A 101 7.57 -20.18 14.37
N GLY A 102 7.62 -20.64 13.10
CA GLY A 102 7.07 -21.93 12.68
C GLY A 102 5.56 -21.96 12.41
N GLN A 103 4.85 -20.83 12.59
CA GLN A 103 3.42 -20.70 12.29
C GLN A 103 3.21 -20.06 10.90
N GLU A 104 2.24 -20.54 10.15
CA GLU A 104 1.78 -19.89 8.90
C GLU A 104 1.14 -18.53 9.18
N VAL A 105 1.57 -17.52 8.42
CA VAL A 105 1.08 -16.14 8.52
C VAL A 105 0.90 -15.54 7.13
N ASN A 106 0.08 -14.49 7.03
CA ASN A 106 -0.03 -13.66 5.85
C ASN A 106 0.51 -12.25 6.13
N TYR A 107 1.50 -11.83 5.35
CA TYR A 107 2.07 -10.49 5.40
C TYR A 107 1.27 -9.57 4.49
N ILE A 108 0.96 -8.37 4.97
CA ILE A 108 0.22 -7.36 4.21
C ILE A 108 0.95 -6.04 4.36
N PHE A 109 1.45 -5.51 3.25
CA PHE A 109 1.95 -4.14 3.15
C PHE A 109 0.88 -3.28 2.48
N SER A 110 0.61 -2.13 3.05
CA SER A 110 -0.30 -1.15 2.42
C SER A 110 0.12 0.25 2.81
N GLY A 111 -0.17 1.24 1.97
CA GLY A 111 0.17 2.61 2.32
C GLY A 111 -0.01 3.59 1.19
N SER A 112 0.59 4.75 1.36
CA SER A 112 0.57 5.84 0.41
C SER A 112 1.93 6.52 0.33
N ILE A 113 2.30 6.91 -0.88
CA ILE A 113 3.46 7.75 -1.18
C ILE A 113 2.91 9.12 -1.58
N ILE A 114 3.30 10.16 -0.85
CA ILE A 114 2.81 11.54 -1.03
C ILE A 114 3.92 12.39 -1.64
N GLY A 115 3.66 12.97 -2.81
CA GLY A 115 4.60 13.82 -3.52
C GLY A 115 5.84 13.10 -4.02
N GLY A 116 5.83 11.76 -4.04
CA GLY A 116 7.00 10.93 -4.32
C GLY A 116 7.95 10.75 -3.13
N ASP A 117 7.98 11.67 -2.18
CA ASP A 117 9.07 11.72 -1.18
C ASP A 117 8.78 10.97 0.12
N ASN A 118 7.53 10.97 0.57
CA ASN A 118 7.16 10.45 1.89
C ASN A 118 6.24 9.25 1.75
N MET A 119 6.60 8.16 2.40
CA MET A 119 5.83 6.92 2.45
C MET A 119 5.26 6.73 3.86
N THR A 120 3.96 6.54 3.95
CA THR A 120 3.26 6.16 5.18
C THR A 120 2.36 4.96 4.92
N GLY A 121 2.08 4.15 5.94
CA GLY A 121 1.31 2.93 5.71
C GLY A 121 1.33 1.98 6.89
N LEU A 122 1.00 0.73 6.60
CA LEU A 122 0.94 -0.37 7.53
C LEU A 122 1.65 -1.59 6.97
N MET A 123 2.40 -2.27 7.83
CA MET A 123 2.77 -3.67 7.67
C MET A 123 1.95 -4.48 8.69
N THR A 124 1.16 -5.44 8.22
CA THR A 124 0.36 -6.32 9.08
C THR A 124 0.79 -7.77 8.91
N ILE A 125 0.94 -8.48 10.02
CA ILE A 125 1.19 -9.91 10.08
C ILE A 125 -0.08 -10.55 10.63
N ALA A 126 -0.84 -11.21 9.76
CA ALA A 126 -2.06 -11.91 10.14
C ALA A 126 -1.74 -13.39 10.41
N TYR A 127 -2.10 -13.86 11.60
CA TYR A 127 -1.89 -15.23 12.04
C TYR A 127 -3.09 -16.10 11.68
N SER A 128 -2.86 -17.41 11.54
CA SER A 128 -3.91 -18.38 11.23
C SER A 128 -5.03 -18.47 12.29
N ASP A 129 -4.75 -18.03 13.53
CA ASP A 129 -5.70 -17.95 14.64
C ASP A 129 -6.53 -16.65 14.66
N GLY A 130 -6.34 -15.77 13.67
CA GLY A 130 -7.04 -14.49 13.56
C GLY A 130 -6.41 -13.34 14.34
N ARG A 131 -5.30 -13.56 15.05
CA ARG A 131 -4.53 -12.46 15.64
C ARG A 131 -3.83 -11.66 14.54
N GLU A 132 -3.58 -10.39 14.80
CA GLU A 132 -2.82 -9.51 13.92
C GLU A 132 -1.75 -8.76 14.70
N THR A 133 -0.55 -8.65 14.13
CA THR A 133 0.47 -7.69 14.58
C THR A 133 0.63 -6.63 13.51
N THR A 134 0.33 -5.38 13.84
CA THR A 134 0.41 -4.26 12.91
C THR A 134 1.57 -3.34 13.26
N PHE A 135 2.28 -2.85 12.26
CA PHE A 135 3.32 -1.84 12.37
C PHE A 135 2.97 -0.65 11.47
N TYR A 136 3.10 0.56 12.00
CA TYR A 136 3.00 1.80 11.24
C TYR A 136 4.30 2.08 10.49
N ILE A 137 4.19 2.33 9.19
CA ILE A 137 5.29 2.72 8.31
C ILE A 137 5.39 4.24 8.31
N ASN A 138 6.60 4.74 8.52
CA ASN A 138 6.97 6.14 8.24
C ASN A 138 8.37 6.16 7.63
N ALA A 139 8.47 6.49 6.35
CA ALA A 139 9.71 6.41 5.60
C ALA A 139 9.84 7.54 4.58
N LYS A 140 11.07 7.81 4.16
CA LYS A 140 11.42 8.84 3.16
C LYS A 140 12.22 8.23 2.03
N ARG A 141 12.02 8.76 0.81
CA ARG A 141 12.79 8.40 -0.38
C ARG A 141 14.27 8.75 -0.19
N ILE A 142 15.15 7.93 -0.74
CA ILE A 142 16.61 8.19 -0.83
C ILE A 142 17.07 8.43 -2.27
#